data_AF-A0A945ZPR8-F1
#
_entry.id   AF-A0A945ZPR8-F1
#
_cell.length_a   1.000
_cell.length_b   1.000
_cell.length_c   1.000
_cell.angle_alpha   90.00
_cell.angle_beta   90.00
_cell.angle_gamma   90.00
#
_symmetry.space_group_name_H-M   'P 1'
#
loop_
_entity.id
_entity.type
_entity.pdbx_description
1 polymer ?
#
loop_
_entity_poly.entity_id
_entity_poly.type
_entity_poly.pdbx_seq_one_letter_code
_entity_poly.pdbx_strand_id
1 'polypeptide(L)'
;MLELFTIVGFCLAGFSVIANDSVQTLGTWIASNRDKFKWTTLWAAASAVLVFTLVYGWVSSGNGDISFGRLTKIPYQEPQWYHALAPLALVLLTRKGIPVSTSFLVLSAFASTFVLEKMLMKSIMGYGLAAVVAYALWLLISKIVDEKEDVSEKSRKIWR
;
A
#
# COMPACT_ATOMS: atom_id res chain seq x y z
N MET A 1 29.37 9.19 8.00
CA MET A 1 28.27 9.88 8.74
C MET A 1 27.01 9.97 7.88
N LEU A 2 27.07 10.61 6.71
CA LEU A 2 25.91 10.73 5.80
C LEU A 2 25.34 9.36 5.37
N GLU A 3 26.20 8.41 4.99
CA GLU A 3 25.79 7.05 4.58
C GLU A 3 25.05 6.28 5.68
N LEU A 4 25.47 6.44 6.95
CA LEU A 4 24.81 5.79 8.08
C LEU A 4 23.38 6.31 8.26
N PHE A 5 23.18 7.64 8.16
CA PHE A 5 21.85 8.23 8.25
C PHE A 5 20.95 7.86 7.08
N THR A 6 21.50 7.76 5.87
CA THR A 6 20.76 7.31 4.69
C THR A 6 20.31 5.86 4.84
N ILE A 7 21.19 4.96 5.30
CA ILE A 7 20.85 3.55 5.50
C ILE A 7 19.79 3.41 6.59
N VAL A 8 19.97 4.07 7.73
CA VAL A 8 19.01 4.04 8.84
C VAL A 8 17.67 4.63 8.41
N GLY A 9 17.68 5.80 7.76
CA GLY A 9 16.47 6.44 7.24
C GLY A 9 15.75 5.59 6.21
N PHE A 10 16.47 4.94 5.30
CA PHE A 10 15.94 4.01 4.30
C PHE A 10 15.30 2.79 4.95
N CYS A 11 15.99 2.15 5.90
CA CYS A 11 15.45 0.99 6.63
C CYS A 11 14.19 1.35 7.44
N LEU A 12 14.19 2.49 8.14
CA LEU A 12 13.03 2.97 8.89
C LEU A 12 11.85 3.28 7.95
N ALA A 13 12.11 3.99 6.85
CA ALA A 13 11.08 4.33 5.87
C ALA A 13 10.49 3.06 5.25
N GLY A 14 11.34 2.15 4.76
CA GLY A 14 10.92 0.88 4.19
C GLY A 14 10.11 0.03 5.16
N PHE A 15 10.58 -0.14 6.40
CA PHE A 15 9.85 -0.88 7.42
C PHE A 15 8.50 -0.23 7.75
N SER A 16 8.46 1.10 7.90
CA SER A 16 7.23 1.82 8.24
C SER A 16 6.15 1.69 7.16
N VAL A 17 6.54 1.79 5.89
CA VAL A 17 5.65 1.65 4.74
C VAL A 17 5.12 0.22 4.66
N ILE A 18 6.00 -0.78 4.77
CA ILE A 18 5.59 -2.19 4.75
C ILE A 18 4.63 -2.48 5.90
N ALA A 19 4.96 -2.08 7.13
CA ALA A 19 4.15 -2.39 8.31
C ALA A 19 2.76 -1.73 8.27
N ASN A 20 2.65 -0.49 7.83
CA ASN A 20 1.39 0.23 7.75
C ASN A 20 0.51 -0.25 6.58
N ASP A 21 1.09 -0.24 5.37
CA ASP A 21 0.31 -0.39 4.15
C ASP A 21 -0.03 -1.86 3.87
N SER A 22 0.80 -2.81 4.30
CA SER A 22 0.50 -4.25 4.14
C SER A 22 -0.74 -4.66 4.95
N VAL A 23 -0.91 -4.14 6.16
CA VAL A 23 -2.09 -4.43 6.99
C VAL A 23 -3.34 -3.80 6.38
N GLN A 24 -3.24 -2.60 5.82
CA GLN A 24 -4.39 -1.91 5.21
C GLN A 24 -4.82 -2.55 3.88
N THR A 25 -3.89 -3.11 3.10
CA THR A 25 -4.17 -3.68 1.78
C THR A 25 -4.46 -5.18 1.82
N LEU A 26 -3.68 -5.95 2.58
CA LEU A 26 -3.81 -7.40 2.67
C LEU A 26 -4.57 -7.85 3.93
N GLY A 27 -4.82 -6.97 4.89
CA GLY A 27 -5.40 -7.36 6.18
C GLY A 27 -6.77 -8.00 6.07
N THR A 28 -7.68 -7.44 5.27
CA THR A 28 -9.01 -8.02 5.02
C THR A 28 -8.91 -9.36 4.31
N TRP A 29 -8.03 -9.49 3.31
CA TRP A 29 -7.80 -10.73 2.58
C TRP A 29 -7.22 -11.84 3.49
N ILE A 30 -6.22 -11.52 4.31
CA ILE A 30 -5.64 -12.45 5.28
C ILE A 30 -6.67 -12.84 6.32
N ALA A 31 -7.44 -11.89 6.86
CA ALA A 31 -8.47 -12.15 7.86
C ALA A 31 -9.56 -13.10 7.33
N SER A 32 -10.09 -12.85 6.13
CA SER A 32 -11.14 -13.67 5.53
C SER A 32 -10.69 -15.08 5.13
N ASN A 33 -9.37 -15.31 4.95
CA ASN A 33 -8.83 -16.59 4.50
C ASN A 33 -8.01 -17.34 5.56
N ARG A 34 -7.81 -16.75 6.75
CA ARG A 34 -6.96 -17.30 7.82
C ARG A 34 -7.39 -18.69 8.29
N ASP A 35 -8.70 -18.92 8.39
CA ASP A 35 -9.23 -20.17 8.93
C ASP A 35 -9.22 -21.31 7.91
N LYS A 36 -9.17 -20.97 6.61
CA LYS A 36 -9.21 -21.93 5.51
C LYS A 36 -7.84 -22.31 4.99
N PHE A 37 -6.91 -21.36 4.94
CA PHE A 37 -5.61 -21.54 4.30
C PHE A 37 -4.47 -21.32 5.29
N LYS A 38 -3.44 -22.17 5.19
CA LYS A 38 -2.22 -22.02 5.98
C LYS A 38 -1.54 -20.68 5.63
N TRP A 39 -0.94 -20.04 6.64
CA TRP A 39 -0.24 -18.77 6.46
C TRP A 39 0.84 -18.81 5.36
N THR A 40 1.51 -19.95 5.16
CA THR A 40 2.49 -20.15 4.09
C THR A 40 1.89 -19.99 2.69
N THR A 41 0.65 -20.43 2.48
CA THR A 41 -0.05 -20.31 1.20
C THR A 41 -0.46 -18.86 0.94
N LEU A 42 -0.96 -18.18 1.99
CA LEU A 42 -1.30 -16.76 1.90
C LEU A 42 -0.06 -15.91 1.61
N TRP A 43 1.04 -16.18 2.29
CA TRP A 43 2.31 -15.53 2.04
C TRP A 43 2.80 -15.79 0.61
N ALA A 44 2.77 -17.04 0.13
CA ALA A 44 3.22 -17.38 -1.22
C ALA A 44 2.41 -16.66 -2.30
N ALA A 45 1.09 -16.55 -2.14
CA ALA A 45 0.24 -15.80 -3.08
C ALA A 45 0.57 -14.30 -3.09
N ALA A 46 0.75 -13.68 -1.92
CA ALA A 46 1.16 -12.27 -1.82
C ALA A 46 2.55 -12.03 -2.43
N SER A 47 3.51 -12.92 -2.15
CA SER A 47 4.86 -12.87 -2.72
C SER A 47 4.85 -13.08 -4.23
N ALA A 48 4.00 -13.95 -4.76
CA ALA A 48 3.88 -14.17 -6.20
C ALA A 48 3.44 -12.89 -6.93
N VAL A 49 2.44 -12.18 -6.39
CA VAL A 49 1.98 -10.90 -6.95
C VAL A 49 3.08 -9.83 -6.86
N LEU A 50 3.79 -9.75 -5.74
CA LEU A 50 4.93 -8.84 -5.57
C LEU A 50 6.03 -9.11 -6.61
N VAL A 51 6.48 -10.36 -6.73
CA VAL A 51 7.51 -10.77 -7.70
C VAL A 51 7.05 -10.47 -9.12
N PHE A 52 5.81 -10.82 -9.46
CA PHE A 52 5.25 -10.52 -10.78
C PHE A 52 5.28 -9.01 -11.07
N THR A 53 4.89 -8.17 -10.11
CA THR A 53 4.88 -6.71 -10.28
C THR A 53 6.28 -6.15 -10.49
N LEU A 54 7.27 -6.64 -9.72
CA LEU A 54 8.67 -6.23 -9.86
C LEU A 54 9.28 -6.67 -11.20
N VAL A 55 9.04 -7.93 -11.59
CA VAL A 55 9.50 -8.47 -12.88
C VAL A 55 8.84 -7.73 -14.04
N TYR A 56 7.54 -7.46 -13.95
CA TYR A 56 6.83 -6.68 -14.96
C TYR A 56 7.39 -5.26 -15.08
N GLY A 57 7.67 -4.58 -13.96
CA GLY A 57 8.34 -3.28 -13.96
C GLY A 57 9.72 -3.33 -14.63
N TRP A 58 10.53 -4.31 -14.25
CA TRP A 58 11.87 -4.53 -14.81
C TRP A 58 11.84 -4.73 -16.33
N VAL A 59 10.97 -5.62 -16.81
CA VAL A 59 10.87 -5.97 -18.23
C VAL A 59 10.22 -4.85 -19.05
N SER A 60 9.13 -4.27 -18.54
CA SER A 60 8.35 -3.25 -19.27
C SER A 60 9.07 -1.91 -19.39
N SER A 61 9.98 -1.58 -18.46
CA SER A 61 10.69 -0.30 -18.50
C SER A 61 11.87 -0.30 -19.51
N GLY A 62 12.31 -1.47 -19.97
CA GLY A 62 13.40 -1.63 -20.96
C GLY A 62 14.81 -1.24 -20.47
N ASN A 63 14.90 -0.49 -19.37
CA ASN A 63 16.12 -0.01 -18.71
C ASN A 63 16.38 -0.70 -17.36
N GLY A 64 15.60 -1.72 -17.00
CA GLY A 64 15.70 -2.40 -15.69
C GLY A 64 15.13 -1.60 -14.51
N ASP A 65 14.30 -0.58 -14.74
CA ASP A 65 13.69 0.18 -13.66
C ASP A 65 12.42 -0.50 -13.11
N ILE A 66 12.46 -0.88 -11.83
CA ILE A 66 11.30 -1.44 -11.10
C ILE A 66 10.28 -0.37 -10.68
N SER A 67 10.65 0.90 -10.73
CA SER A 67 9.85 2.03 -10.27
C SER A 67 8.94 2.63 -11.34
N PHE A 68 8.92 2.07 -12.55
CA PHE A 68 8.15 2.57 -13.70
C PHE A 68 8.42 4.05 -14.03
N GLY A 69 9.67 4.50 -13.87
CA GLY A 69 10.06 5.90 -14.09
C GLY A 69 9.42 6.87 -13.09
N ARG A 70 9.02 6.40 -11.90
CA ARG A 70 8.50 7.28 -10.84
C ARG A 70 9.63 7.96 -10.07
N LEU A 71 10.76 7.29 -9.89
CA LEU A 71 11.93 7.85 -9.20
C LEU A 71 12.55 9.02 -9.98
N THR A 72 12.48 9.01 -11.32
CA THR A 72 13.00 10.09 -12.17
C THR A 72 12.22 11.40 -12.06
N LYS A 73 11.01 11.36 -11.47
CA LYS A 73 10.15 12.54 -11.26
C LYS A 73 10.37 13.22 -9.91
N ILE A 74 11.15 12.60 -9.01
CA ILE A 74 11.41 13.12 -7.67
C ILE A 74 12.78 13.82 -7.71
N PRO A 75 12.86 15.13 -7.40
CA PRO A 75 14.13 15.83 -7.36
C PRO A 75 15.01 15.25 -6.25
N TYR A 76 16.28 15.02 -6.56
CA TYR A 76 17.24 14.57 -5.55
C TYR A 76 17.42 15.64 -4.47
N GLN A 77 17.35 15.22 -3.21
CA GLN A 77 17.56 16.05 -2.03
C GLN A 77 18.61 15.38 -1.17
N GLU A 78 19.58 16.15 -0.67
CA GLU A 78 20.64 15.58 0.16
C GLU A 78 20.07 15.07 1.50
N PRO A 79 20.32 13.81 1.88
CA PRO A 79 19.81 13.25 3.13
C PRO A 79 20.40 13.96 4.36
N GLN A 80 19.57 14.73 5.05
CA GLN A 80 19.86 15.31 6.35
C GLN A 80 19.35 14.44 7.50
N TRP A 81 19.90 14.64 8.70
CA TRP A 81 19.54 13.88 9.90
C TRP A 81 18.05 13.95 10.24
N TYR A 82 17.39 15.09 10.00
CA TYR A 82 15.98 15.30 10.31
C TYR A 82 15.04 14.52 9.39
N HIS A 83 15.49 14.10 8.20
CA HIS A 83 14.69 13.27 7.31
C HIS A 83 14.39 11.88 7.90
N ALA A 84 15.18 11.41 8.86
CA ALA A 84 14.91 10.16 9.58
C ALA A 84 13.80 10.30 10.64
N LEU A 85 13.45 11.53 11.05
CA LEU A 85 12.41 11.77 12.06
C LEU A 85 11.02 11.39 11.56
N ALA A 86 10.69 11.67 10.30
CA ALA A 86 9.39 11.34 9.73
C ALA A 86 9.15 9.81 9.65
N PRO A 87 10.09 9.00 9.11
CA PRO A 87 10.05 7.54 9.21
C PRO A 87 9.98 7.04 10.66
N LEU A 88 10.73 7.64 11.59
CA LEU A 88 10.70 7.24 13.00
C LEU A 88 9.32 7.50 13.64
N ALA A 89 8.73 8.67 13.40
CA ALA A 89 7.38 9.00 13.84
C ALA A 89 6.36 8.02 13.28
N LEU A 90 6.49 7.65 11.99
CA LEU A 90 5.65 6.61 11.38
C LEU A 90 5.79 5.27 12.08
N VAL A 91 7.01 4.80 12.38
CA VAL A 91 7.21 3.54 13.12
C VAL A 91 6.53 3.58 14.50
N LEU A 92 6.58 4.72 15.19
CA LEU A 92 5.93 4.88 16.50
C LEU A 92 4.40 4.85 16.37
N LEU A 93 3.85 5.49 15.34
CA LEU A 93 2.41 5.52 15.08
C LEU A 93 1.87 4.16 14.64
N THR A 94 2.60 3.46 13.75
CA THR A 94 2.23 2.10 13.30
C THR A 94 2.31 1.09 14.44
N ARG A 95 3.26 1.24 15.36
CA ARG A 95 3.32 0.42 16.58
C ARG A 95 2.10 0.60 17.49
N LYS A 96 1.47 1.78 17.47
CA LYS A 96 0.20 2.04 18.17
C LYS A 96 -1.04 1.63 17.35
N GLY A 97 -0.86 1.08 16.15
CA GLY A 97 -1.96 0.67 15.27
C GLY A 97 -2.75 1.83 14.66
N ILE A 98 -2.19 3.04 14.66
CA ILE A 98 -2.83 4.21 14.06
C ILE A 98 -2.59 4.14 12.55
N PRO A 99 -3.63 4.09 11.70
CA PRO A 99 -3.46 4.13 10.26
C PRO A 99 -3.01 5.53 9.82
N VAL A 100 -1.88 5.62 9.12
CA VAL A 100 -1.32 6.91 8.66
C VAL A 100 -1.12 6.87 7.14
N SER A 101 -1.24 8.03 6.49
CA SER A 101 -0.81 8.19 5.09
C SER A 101 0.72 8.28 5.02
N THR A 102 1.37 7.11 4.89
CA THR A 102 2.83 6.95 4.86
C THR A 102 3.47 7.79 3.77
N SER A 103 2.89 7.77 2.56
CA SER A 103 3.35 8.58 1.44
C SER A 103 3.33 10.07 1.77
N PHE A 104 2.25 10.58 2.38
CA PHE A 104 2.14 11.99 2.74
C PHE A 104 3.17 12.39 3.81
N LEU A 105 3.28 11.59 4.88
CA LEU A 105 4.16 11.92 6.01
C LEU A 105 5.65 11.77 5.66
N VAL A 106 6.02 10.80 4.82
CA VAL A 106 7.41 10.70 4.33
C VAL A 106 7.68 11.84 3.36
N LEU A 107 6.83 12.05 2.35
CA LEU A 107 7.09 13.07 1.34
C LEU A 107 7.03 14.49 1.88
N SER A 108 6.30 14.78 2.97
CA SER A 108 6.34 16.10 3.60
C SER A 108 7.69 16.46 4.19
N ALA A 109 8.52 15.47 4.51
CA ALA A 109 9.89 15.70 4.96
C ALA A 109 10.87 15.97 3.80
N PHE A 110 10.56 15.49 2.59
CA PHE A 110 11.48 15.53 1.42
C PHE A 110 11.04 16.47 0.30
N ALA A 111 9.76 16.82 0.20
CA ALA A 111 9.18 17.54 -0.93
C ALA A 111 8.90 19.01 -0.57
N SER A 112 9.04 19.90 -1.56
CA SER A 112 8.60 21.29 -1.40
C SER A 112 7.08 21.36 -1.22
N THR A 113 6.62 22.40 -0.51
CA THR A 113 5.19 22.66 -0.25
C THR A 113 4.34 22.61 -1.53
N PHE A 114 4.88 23.12 -2.64
CA PHE A 114 4.20 23.11 -3.95
C PHE A 114 4.01 21.70 -4.54
N VAL A 115 5.00 20.83 -4.41
CA VAL A 115 4.88 19.43 -4.87
C VAL A 115 3.92 18.66 -3.97
N LEU A 116 4.01 18.89 -2.66
CA LEU A 116 3.14 18.27 -1.67
C LEU A 116 1.67 18.64 -1.90
N GLU A 117 1.36 19.90 -2.17
CA GLU A 117 -0.01 20.35 -2.43
C GLU A 117 -0.61 19.66 -3.66
N LYS A 118 0.15 19.56 -4.76
CA LYS A 118 -0.30 18.87 -5.97
C LYS A 118 -0.56 17.38 -5.74
N MET A 119 0.32 16.72 -4.99
CA MET A 119 0.13 15.31 -4.65
C MET A 119 -1.05 15.09 -3.71
N LEU A 120 -1.21 15.98 -2.71
CA LEU A 120 -2.34 15.97 -1.78
C LEU A 120 -3.66 16.11 -2.54
N MET A 121 -3.77 17.09 -3.43
CA MET A 121 -5.01 17.28 -4.19
C MET A 121 -5.34 16.09 -5.08
N LYS A 122 -4.34 15.53 -5.76
CA LYS A 122 -4.53 14.32 -6.55
C LYS A 122 -4.99 13.14 -5.69
N SER A 123 -4.45 13.01 -4.48
CA SER A 123 -4.82 11.95 -3.55
C SER A 123 -6.25 12.12 -3.03
N ILE A 124 -6.66 13.33 -2.62
CA ILE A 124 -8.01 13.63 -2.13
C ILE A 124 -9.04 13.34 -3.23
N MET A 125 -8.79 13.81 -4.46
CA MET A 125 -9.66 13.52 -5.60
C MET A 125 -9.78 12.02 -5.87
N GLY A 126 -8.66 11.29 -5.79
CA GLY A 126 -8.64 9.83 -5.94
C GLY A 126 -9.48 9.11 -4.88
N TYR A 127 -9.32 9.48 -3.60
CA TYR A 127 -10.11 8.90 -2.50
C TYR A 127 -11.59 9.24 -2.63
N GLY A 128 -11.93 10.48 -2.99
CA GLY A 128 -13.31 10.89 -3.22
C GLY A 128 -13.97 10.08 -4.34
N LEU A 129 -13.28 9.92 -5.47
CA LEU A 129 -13.77 9.09 -6.57
C LEU A 129 -13.93 7.62 -6.16
N ALA A 130 -12.94 7.05 -5.48
CA ALA A 130 -12.99 5.67 -5.00
C ALA A 130 -14.18 5.43 -4.06
N ALA A 131 -14.47 6.38 -3.16
CA ALA A 131 -15.61 6.30 -2.26
C ALA A 131 -16.95 6.31 -3.03
N VAL A 132 -17.10 7.21 -4.00
CA VAL A 132 -18.30 7.29 -4.85
C VAL A 132 -18.50 6.00 -5.63
N VAL A 133 -17.45 5.49 -6.27
CA VAL A 133 -17.51 4.25 -7.06
C VAL A 133 -17.81 3.05 -6.17
N ALA A 134 -17.16 2.93 -5.01
CA ALA A 134 -17.42 1.85 -4.06
C ALA A 134 -18.87 1.86 -3.58
N TYR A 135 -19.43 3.03 -3.24
CA TYR A 135 -20.81 3.15 -2.80
C TYR A 135 -21.81 2.85 -3.93
N ALA A 136 -21.54 3.33 -5.15
CA ALA A 136 -22.36 3.03 -6.31
C ALA A 136 -22.37 1.53 -6.63
N LEU A 137 -21.20 0.87 -6.63
CA LEU A 137 -21.09 -0.57 -6.81
C LEU A 137 -21.81 -1.33 -5.69
N TRP A 138 -21.65 -0.90 -4.44
CA TRP A 138 -22.36 -1.49 -3.30
C TRP A 138 -23.88 -1.44 -3.49
N LEU A 139 -24.44 -0.28 -3.85
CA LEU A 139 -25.88 -0.13 -4.08
C LEU A 139 -26.41 -0.94 -5.27
N LEU A 140 -25.59 -1.15 -6.30
CA LEU A 140 -25.95 -1.98 -7.45
C LEU A 140 -25.92 -3.47 -7.07
N ILE A 141 -24.84 -3.92 -6.43
CA ILE A 141 -24.66 -5.31 -6.01
C ILE A 141 -25.73 -5.68 -4.98
N SER A 142 -26.00 -4.82 -3.99
CA SER A 142 -27.01 -5.08 -2.95
C SER A 142 -28.44 -5.18 -3.48
N LYS A 143 -28.71 -4.70 -4.71
CA LYS A 143 -30.00 -4.84 -5.37
C LYS A 143 -30.10 -6.09 -6.24
N ILE A 144 -28.97 -6.61 -6.71
CA ILE A 144 -28.90 -7.78 -7.61
C ILE A 144 -28.67 -9.06 -6.82
N VAL A 145 -27.87 -8.99 -5.75
CA VAL A 145 -27.52 -10.12 -4.89
C VAL A 145 -28.48 -10.17 -3.71
N ASP A 146 -29.27 -11.24 -3.64
CA ASP A 146 -30.13 -11.52 -2.49
C ASP A 146 -29.34 -12.33 -1.45
N GLU A 147 -28.89 -11.67 -0.37
CA GLU A 147 -28.14 -12.30 0.72
C GLU A 147 -29.04 -13.12 1.67
N LYS A 148 -30.36 -13.16 1.44
CA LYS A 148 -31.30 -13.84 2.34
C LYS A 148 -31.37 -15.35 2.16
N GLU A 149 -30.95 -15.88 1.00
CA GLU A 149 -30.94 -17.31 0.74
C GLU A 149 -29.54 -17.91 0.98
N ASP A 150 -29.49 -19.01 1.73
CA ASP A 150 -28.25 -19.74 2.00
C ASP A 150 -27.72 -20.37 0.69
N VAL A 151 -26.41 -20.32 0.48
CA VAL A 151 -25.78 -20.77 -0.77
C VAL A 151 -26.12 -22.25 -1.01
N SER A 152 -26.72 -22.57 -2.17
CA SER A 152 -27.15 -23.94 -2.50
C SER A 152 -26.03 -24.96 -2.24
N GLU A 153 -26.38 -26.17 -1.77
CA GLU A 153 -25.38 -27.18 -1.38
C GLU A 153 -24.41 -27.56 -2.50
N LYS A 154 -24.83 -27.49 -3.76
CA LYS A 154 -23.95 -27.69 -4.93
C LYS A 154 -22.89 -26.59 -5.06
N SER A 155 -23.28 -25.35 -4.83
CA SER A 155 -22.37 -24.19 -4.90
C SER A 155 -21.43 -24.13 -3.70
N ARG A 156 -21.83 -24.64 -2.53
CA ARG A 156 -20.95 -24.73 -1.34
C ARG A 156 -19.64 -25.48 -1.61
N LYS A 157 -19.61 -26.44 -2.53
CA LYS A 157 -18.40 -27.21 -2.88
C LYS A 157 -17.40 -26.44 -3.76
N ILE A 158 -17.90 -25.46 -4.52
CA ILE A 158 -17.10 -24.59 -5.41
C ILE A 158 -16.60 -23.36 -4.65
N TRP A 159 -17.39 -22.88 -3.69
CA TRP A 159 -17.07 -21.70 -2.87
C TRP A 159 -16.29 -22.03 -1.57
N ARG A 160 -16.11 -23.31 -1.23
CA ARG A 160 -15.39 -23.72 -0.01
C ARG A 160 -13.88 -23.67 -0.16
#